data_AF-A0A0C9SR83-F1
#
_entry.id   AF-A0A0C9SR83-F1
#
_cell.length_a   1.000
_cell.length_b   1.000
_cell.length_c   1.000
_cell.angle_alpha   90.00
_cell.angle_beta   90.00
_cell.angle_gamma   90.00
#
_symmetry.space_group_name_H-M   'P 1'
#
loop_
_entity.id
_entity.type
_entity.pdbx_description
1 polymer ?
#
loop_
_entity_poly.entity_id
_entity_poly.type
_entity_poly.pdbx_seq_one_letter_code
_entity_poly.pdbx_strand_id
1 'polypeptide(L)' 'KKAGKGLSDRLVEGTLKFRGGSVMMWGCMAWEGVGYATKIDGRVYGDLYLQILKDELQESLEYHGLNP' A
#
# COMPACT_ATOMS: atom_id res chain seq x y z
N LYS A 1 -21.47 2.55 -41.13
CA LYS A 1 -21.10 3.06 -39.77
C LYS A 1 -19.59 3.25 -39.75
N LYS A 2 -19.06 4.45 -39.47
CA LYS A 2 -17.61 4.65 -39.32
C LYS A 2 -17.18 4.04 -37.99
N ALA A 3 -16.17 3.18 -38.00
CA ALA A 3 -15.55 2.69 -36.78
C ALA A 3 -14.97 3.89 -36.01
N GLY A 4 -15.28 3.98 -34.71
CA GLY A 4 -14.67 4.99 -33.84
C GLY A 4 -13.15 4.80 -33.83
N LYS A 5 -12.38 5.89 -33.90
CA LYS A 5 -10.93 5.81 -33.74
C LYS A 5 -10.61 5.26 -32.35
N GLY A 6 -9.63 4.35 -32.29
CA GLY A 6 -9.11 3.83 -31.03
C GLY A 6 -8.51 4.93 -30.16
N LEU A 7 -8.33 4.61 -28.87
CA LEU A 7 -7.75 5.52 -27.88
C LEU A 7 -6.36 5.97 -28.36
N SER A 8 -6.21 7.28 -28.61
CA SER A 8 -4.92 7.86 -29.03
C SER A 8 -4.18 8.40 -27.81
N ASP A 9 -2.85 8.41 -27.83
CA ASP A 9 -2.02 8.97 -26.74
C ASP A 9 -2.37 10.42 -26.36
N ARG A 10 -2.93 11.20 -27.29
CA ARG A 10 -3.44 12.55 -27.01
C ARG A 10 -4.68 12.62 -26.11
N LEU A 11 -5.33 11.48 -25.89
CA LEU A 11 -6.54 11.31 -25.06
C LEU A 11 -6.22 10.56 -23.77
N VAL A 12 -4.93 10.26 -23.51
CA VAL A 12 -4.47 9.53 -22.33
C VAL A 12 -3.40 10.37 -21.66
N GLU A 13 -3.67 10.81 -20.43
CA GLU A 13 -2.64 11.38 -19.58
C GLU A 13 -1.99 10.24 -18.79
N GLY A 14 -0.75 9.89 -19.16
CA GLY A 14 -0.02 8.83 -18.49
C GLY A 14 0.26 9.20 -17.03
N THR A 15 0.16 8.23 -16.13
CA THR A 15 0.55 8.44 -14.73
C THR A 15 2.06 8.59 -14.65
N LEU A 16 2.53 9.83 -14.55
CA LEU A 16 3.96 10.14 -14.43
C LEU A 16 4.40 10.08 -12.97
N LYS A 17 5.55 9.44 -12.71
CA LYS A 17 6.28 9.63 -11.44
C LYS A 17 7.05 10.93 -11.51
N PHE A 18 6.43 12.02 -11.05
CA PHE A 18 7.08 13.32 -10.96
C PHE A 18 8.23 13.32 -9.94
N ARG A 19 9.20 14.24 -10.10
CA ARG A 19 10.46 14.32 -9.34
C ARG A 19 10.34 14.72 -7.85
N GLY A 20 9.21 14.47 -7.20
CA GLY A 20 8.95 14.80 -5.78
C GLY A 20 9.39 13.74 -4.78
N GLY A 21 9.91 12.59 -5.23
CA GLY A 21 10.20 11.44 -4.36
C GLY A 21 8.94 10.65 -4.03
N SER A 22 9.06 9.69 -3.11
CA SER A 22 7.97 8.81 -2.67
C SER A 22 8.17 8.39 -1.22
N VAL A 23 7.06 8.18 -0.50
CA VAL A 23 7.05 7.53 0.81
C VAL A 23 6.52 6.11 0.64
N MET A 24 7.18 5.14 1.25
CA MET A 24 6.71 3.75 1.31
C MET A 24 6.15 3.51 2.71
N MET A 25 4.99 2.88 2.82
CA MET A 25 4.36 2.53 4.08
C MET A 25 3.87 1.09 4.02
N TRP A 26 3.83 0.45 5.18
CA TRP A 26 3.12 -0.79 5.43
C TRP A 26 1.96 -0.51 6.37
N GLY A 27 0.85 -1.22 6.20
CA GLY A 27 -0.28 -1.17 7.13
C GLY A 27 -1.22 -2.34 6.87
N CYS A 28 -2.10 -2.62 7.82
CA CYS A 28 -3.10 -3.69 7.70
C CYS A 28 -4.52 -3.18 7.93
N MET A 29 -5.51 -3.97 7.50
CA MET A 29 -6.93 -3.67 7.69
C MET A 29 -7.72 -4.95 7.99
N ALA A 30 -8.69 -4.83 8.90
CA ALA A 30 -9.64 -5.85 9.29
C ALA A 30 -11.08 -5.36 9.02
N TRP A 31 -12.09 -6.18 9.32
CA TRP A 31 -13.48 -5.80 9.10
C TRP A 31 -13.97 -4.75 10.12
N GLU A 32 -13.32 -4.66 11.28
CA GLU A 32 -13.48 -3.65 12.33
C GLU A 32 -12.90 -2.29 11.92
N GLY A 33 -11.95 -2.29 10.98
CA GLY A 33 -11.34 -1.07 10.45
C GLY A 33 -9.85 -1.21 10.13
N VAL A 34 -9.19 -0.05 10.04
CA VAL A 34 -7.74 0.02 9.78
C VAL A 34 -6.95 -0.35 11.03
N GLY A 35 -5.81 -1.02 10.83
CA GLY A 35 -4.81 -1.27 11.87
C GLY A 35 -3.71 -0.22 11.86
N TYR A 36 -2.65 -0.50 12.61
CA TYR A 36 -1.42 0.27 12.63
C TYR A 36 -0.70 0.22 11.28
N ALA A 37 0.13 1.25 11.08
CA ALA A 37 0.88 1.45 9.86
C ALA A 37 2.22 2.09 10.17
N THR A 38 3.26 1.65 9.47
CA THR A 38 4.62 2.11 9.66
C THR A 38 5.26 2.53 8.34
N LYS A 39 6.17 3.50 8.43
CA LYS A 39 6.94 3.95 7.29
C LYS A 39 8.06 2.95 7.01
N ILE A 40 8.24 2.59 5.74
CA ILE A 40 9.36 1.79 5.29
C ILE A 40 10.44 2.70 4.72
N ASP A 41 11.63 2.62 5.31
CA ASP A 41 12.83 3.26 4.78
C ASP A 41 13.65 2.27 3.96
N GLY A 42 13.55 2.39 2.63
CA GLY A 42 14.32 1.57 1.69
C GLY A 42 13.66 0.23 1.36
N ARG A 43 14.46 -0.84 1.28
CA ARG A 43 14.01 -2.17 0.87
C ARG A 43 13.62 -3.00 2.09
N VAL A 44 12.48 -3.68 2.00
CA VAL A 44 12.07 -4.66 3.01
C VAL A 44 12.83 -5.97 2.82
N TYR A 45 13.47 -6.43 3.90
CA TYR A 45 14.08 -7.76 4.01
C TYR A 45 13.22 -8.67 4.89
N GLY A 46 13.47 -9.98 4.86
CA GLY A 46 12.69 -10.96 5.62
C GLY A 46 12.60 -10.63 7.12
N ASP A 47 13.73 -10.30 7.75
CA ASP A 47 13.77 -9.98 9.18
C ASP A 47 12.96 -8.73 9.52
N LEU A 48 13.09 -7.67 8.72
CA LEU A 48 12.30 -6.45 8.88
C LEU A 48 10.81 -6.73 8.70
N TYR A 49 10.45 -7.56 7.73
CA TYR A 49 9.05 -7.95 7.53
C TYR A 49 8.50 -8.72 8.72
N LEU A 50 9.28 -9.66 9.27
CA LEU A 50 8.90 -10.39 10.47
C LEU A 50 8.74 -9.48 11.70
N GLN A 51 9.56 -8.43 11.82
CA GLN A 51 9.39 -7.40 12.86
C GLN A 51 8.08 -6.64 12.67
N ILE A 52 7.80 -6.16 11.45
CA ILE A 52 6.56 -5.45 11.13
C ILE A 52 5.32 -6.32 11.44
N LEU A 53 5.36 -7.62 11.16
CA LEU A 53 4.24 -8.50 11.51
C LEU A 53 4.06 -8.67 13.03
N LYS A 54 5.15 -8.70 13.80
CA LYS A 54 5.07 -8.82 15.25
C LYS A 54 4.61 -7.53 15.91
N ASP A 55 5.11 -6.41 15.43
CA ASP A 55 4.89 -5.12 16.07
C ASP A 55 3.58 -4.51 15.55
N GLU A 56 3.40 -4.41 14.24
CA GLU A 56 2.27 -3.66 13.67
C GLU A 56 1.03 -4.54 13.45
N LEU A 57 1.19 -5.76 12.90
CA LEU A 57 0.03 -6.63 12.63
C LEU A 57 -0.55 -7.21 13.93
N GLN A 58 0.29 -7.77 14.80
CA GLN A 58 -0.18 -8.40 16.03
C GLN A 58 -0.84 -7.38 16.96
N GLU A 59 -0.23 -6.20 17.15
CA GLU A 59 -0.85 -5.13 17.94
C GLU A 59 -2.15 -4.63 17.31
N SER A 60 -2.26 -4.63 15.97
CA SER A 60 -3.52 -4.28 15.29
C SER A 60 -4.61 -5.29 15.55
N LEU A 61 -4.29 -6.58 15.52
CA LEU A 61 -5.25 -7.65 15.83
C LEU A 61 -5.68 -7.55 17.30
N GLU A 62 -4.75 -7.30 18.21
CA GLU A 62 -5.06 -7.07 19.62
C GLU A 62 -5.96 -5.86 19.83
N TYR A 63 -5.68 -4.75 19.16
CA TYR A 63 -6.50 -3.54 19.20
C TYR A 63 -7.94 -3.80 18.75
N HIS A 64 -8.12 -4.64 17.72
CA HIS A 64 -9.44 -5.02 17.21
C HIS A 64 -10.08 -6.20 17.96
N GLY A 65 -9.41 -6.78 18.96
CA GLY A 65 -9.89 -7.97 19.67
C GLY A 65 -9.92 -9.25 18.80
N LEU A 66 -9.12 -9.27 17.74
CA LEU A 66 -8.98 -10.35 16.76
C LEU A 66 -7.79 -11.28 17.04
N ASN A 67 -7.25 -11.26 18.26
CA ASN A 67 -6.10 -12.09 18.60
C ASN A 67 -6.50 -13.58 18.46
N PRO A 68 -5.84 -14.35 17.58
CA PRO A 68 -6.19 -15.75 17.30
C PRO A 68 -5.91 -16.70 18.47
#